data_AF-A0A844DFF1-F1
#
_entry.id   AF-A0A844DFF1-F1
#
_cell.length_a   1.000
_cell.length_b   1.000
_cell.length_c   1.000
_cell.angle_alpha   90.00
_cell.angle_beta   90.00
_cell.angle_gamma   90.00
#
_symmetry.space_group_name_H-M   'P 1'
#
loop_
_entity.id
_entity.type
_entity.pdbx_description
1 polymer ?
#
loop_
_entity_poly.entity_id
_entity_poly.type
_entity_poly.pdbx_seq_one_letter_code
_entity_poly.pdbx_strand_id
1 'polypeptide(L)'
;MSRLPTGASARRLVAAVQKLERNLNTAGLPRFVARLPVWWLSWHYCRMLDQKIARIKRIRGKFDRWGPAICEASPVAQEKMEMLDLDRSMRTDIEYTKGTMLELRDYCEDIGRMFDQLGYDSAALKRRQTAFMEILDASCASASRMQEALTRHDDAVLALLRAQADAAAAHAARA
;
A
#
# COMPACT_ATOMS: atom_id res chain seq x y z
N MET A 1 -9.95 0.38 -15.17
CA MET A 1 -10.63 -0.31 -14.04
C MET A 1 -11.69 0.63 -13.50
N SER A 2 -12.95 0.21 -13.49
CA SER A 2 -14.10 1.03 -13.12
C SER A 2 -13.99 1.46 -11.65
N ARG A 3 -13.70 2.75 -11.42
CA ARG A 3 -13.77 3.38 -10.09
C ARG A 3 -15.24 3.54 -9.71
N LEU A 4 -15.89 2.45 -9.31
CA LEU A 4 -17.11 2.60 -8.52
C LEU A 4 -16.68 3.25 -7.21
N PRO A 5 -17.24 4.41 -6.82
CA PRO A 5 -16.93 4.98 -5.52
C PRO A 5 -17.31 3.93 -4.48
N THR A 6 -16.33 3.48 -3.70
CA THR A 6 -16.48 2.34 -2.79
C THR A 6 -17.60 2.56 -1.78
N GLY A 7 -17.87 3.82 -1.42
CA GLY A 7 -19.06 4.21 -0.65
C GLY A 7 -20.40 3.88 -1.32
N ALA A 8 -20.50 3.82 -2.65
CA ALA A 8 -21.70 3.37 -3.36
C ALA A 8 -21.83 1.84 -3.40
N SER A 9 -20.73 1.08 -3.42
CA SER A 9 -20.78 -0.38 -3.30
C SER A 9 -21.07 -0.82 -1.86
N ALA A 10 -20.44 -0.19 -0.86
CA ALA A 10 -20.67 -0.48 0.55
C ALA A 10 -22.13 -0.21 0.94
N ARG A 11 -22.70 0.94 0.56
CA ARG A 11 -24.12 1.26 0.80
C ARG A 11 -25.08 0.25 0.16
N ARG A 12 -24.81 -0.17 -1.07
CA ARG A 12 -25.63 -1.21 -1.74
C ARG A 12 -25.54 -2.54 -1.00
N LEU A 13 -24.36 -2.91 -0.52
CA LEU A 13 -24.17 -4.13 0.26
C LEU A 13 -24.91 -4.07 1.60
N VAL A 14 -24.83 -2.94 2.33
CA VAL A 14 -25.60 -2.72 3.56
C VAL A 14 -27.10 -2.90 3.31
N ALA A 15 -27.63 -2.22 2.29
CA ALA A 15 -29.05 -2.31 1.96
C ALA A 15 -29.47 -3.75 1.59
N ALA A 16 -28.63 -4.47 0.84
CA ALA A 16 -28.88 -5.86 0.47
C ALA A 16 -28.87 -6.79 1.69
N VAL A 17 -27.89 -6.64 2.58
CA VAL A 17 -27.77 -7.43 3.81
C VAL A 17 -28.95 -7.15 4.75
N GLN A 18 -29.28 -5.88 4.99
CA GLN A 18 -30.44 -5.51 5.81
C GLN A 18 -31.77 -5.98 5.21
N LYS A 19 -31.91 -5.99 3.88
CA LYS A 19 -33.08 -6.58 3.21
C LYS A 19 -33.15 -8.08 3.44
N LEU A 20 -32.02 -8.78 3.34
CA LEU A 20 -31.94 -10.21 3.60
C LEU A 20 -32.27 -10.53 5.06
N GLU A 21 -31.70 -9.81 6.03
CA GLU A 21 -32.03 -9.96 7.45
C GLU A 21 -33.53 -9.80 7.72
N ARG A 22 -34.16 -8.77 7.12
CA ARG A 22 -35.61 -8.55 7.22
C ARG A 22 -36.40 -9.71 6.64
N ASN A 23 -36.05 -10.17 5.44
CA ASN A 23 -36.73 -11.29 4.79
C ASN A 23 -36.62 -12.59 5.60
N LEU A 24 -35.45 -12.87 6.18
CA LEU A 24 -35.24 -14.05 7.03
C LEU A 24 -36.05 -13.95 8.32
N ASN A 25 -36.09 -12.78 8.96
CA ASN A 25 -36.94 -12.56 10.13
C ASN A 25 -38.43 -12.74 9.80
N THR A 26 -38.91 -12.21 8.66
CA THR A 26 -40.32 -12.38 8.24
C THR A 26 -40.68 -13.82 7.88
N ALA A 27 -39.69 -14.63 7.50
CA ALA A 27 -39.88 -16.06 7.25
C ALA A 27 -39.94 -16.91 8.55
N GLY A 28 -39.91 -16.27 9.73
CA GLY A 28 -40.01 -16.94 11.02
C GLY A 28 -38.68 -17.50 11.55
N LEU A 29 -37.54 -17.14 10.94
CA LEU A 29 -36.25 -17.60 11.43
C LEU A 29 -35.86 -16.88 12.73
N PRO A 30 -35.22 -17.59 13.67
CA PRO A 30 -34.65 -16.97 14.85
C PRO A 30 -33.63 -15.89 14.49
N ARG A 31 -33.56 -14.84 15.32
CA ARG A 31 -32.71 -13.66 15.09
C ARG A 31 -31.22 -14.00 14.88
N PHE A 32 -30.71 -15.06 15.53
CA PHE A 32 -29.32 -15.49 15.35
C PHE A 32 -29.07 -16.06 13.94
N VAL A 33 -30.05 -16.77 13.36
CA VAL A 33 -29.97 -17.29 11.99
C VAL A 33 -30.09 -16.15 11.00
N ALA A 34 -31.00 -15.20 11.24
CA ALA A 34 -31.15 -14.03 10.39
C ALA A 34 -29.87 -13.16 10.33
N ARG A 35 -29.00 -13.22 11.35
CA ARG A 35 -27.70 -12.52 11.42
C ARG A 35 -26.53 -13.25 10.77
N LEU A 36 -26.70 -14.51 10.34
CA LEU A 36 -25.65 -15.28 9.65
C LEU A 36 -25.00 -14.54 8.48
N PRO A 37 -25.73 -13.81 7.61
CA PRO A 37 -25.11 -13.08 6.50
C PRO A 37 -24.06 -12.07 6.95
N VAL A 38 -24.31 -11.35 8.05
CA VAL A 38 -23.36 -10.38 8.61
C VAL A 38 -22.14 -11.08 9.20
N TRP A 39 -22.35 -12.18 9.92
CA TRP A 39 -21.25 -12.97 10.48
C TRP A 39 -20.35 -13.55 9.40
N TRP A 40 -20.94 -14.08 8.33
CA TRP A 40 -20.22 -14.58 7.18
C TRP A 40 -19.43 -13.48 6.47
N LEU A 41 -20.04 -12.30 6.29
CA LEU A 41 -19.36 -11.14 5.71
C LEU A 41 -18.16 -10.69 6.55
N SER A 42 -18.33 -10.64 7.88
CA SER A 42 -17.25 -10.32 8.84
C SER A 42 -16.11 -11.32 8.75
N TRP A 43 -16.42 -12.62 8.74
CA TRP A 43 -15.42 -13.67 8.60
C TRP A 43 -14.66 -13.58 7.28
N HIS A 44 -15.40 -13.40 6.17
CA HIS A 44 -14.80 -13.25 4.83
C HIS A 44 -13.84 -12.06 4.80
N TYR A 45 -14.27 -10.93 5.34
CA TYR A 45 -13.45 -9.73 5.40
C TYR A 45 -12.22 -9.91 6.30
N CYS A 46 -12.33 -10.59 7.44
CA CYS A 46 -11.18 -10.92 8.28
C CYS A 46 -10.14 -11.74 7.51
N ARG A 47 -10.56 -12.76 6.75
CA ARG A 47 -9.63 -13.54 5.91
C ARG A 47 -8.98 -12.72 4.82
N MET A 48 -9.74 -11.81 4.21
CA MET A 48 -9.21 -10.88 3.21
C MET A 48 -8.14 -9.97 3.82
N LEU A 49 -8.37 -9.44 5.02
CA LEU A 49 -7.38 -8.64 5.76
C LEU A 49 -6.12 -9.45 6.04
N ASP A 50 -6.24 -10.67 6.55
CA ASP A 50 -5.08 -11.53 6.85
C ASP A 50 -4.20 -11.74 5.60
N GLN A 51 -4.82 -11.97 4.44
CA GLN A 51 -4.10 -12.10 3.16
C GLN A 51 -3.42 -10.79 2.73
N LYS A 52 -4.12 -9.65 2.85
CA LYS A 52 -3.55 -8.34 2.49
C LYS A 52 -2.40 -7.96 3.42
N ILE A 53 -2.53 -8.19 4.74
CA ILE A 53 -1.47 -8.00 5.73
C ILE A 53 -0.23 -8.80 5.32
N ALA A 54 -0.39 -10.10 5.02
CA ALA A 54 0.74 -10.95 4.63
C ALA A 54 1.41 -10.50 3.32
N ARG A 55 0.63 -9.96 2.37
CA ARG A 55 1.19 -9.40 1.13
C ARG A 55 1.96 -8.11 1.39
N ILE A 56 1.41 -7.19 2.18
CA ILE A 56 2.06 -5.90 2.49
C ILE A 56 3.34 -6.12 3.30
N LYS A 57 3.33 -7.04 4.28
CA LYS A 57 4.55 -7.44 5.01
C LYS A 57 5.68 -7.86 4.06
N ARG A 58 5.35 -8.63 3.01
CA ARG A 58 6.33 -9.04 1.99
C ARG A 58 6.85 -7.87 1.16
N ILE A 59 5.99 -6.92 0.80
CA ILE A 59 6.38 -5.70 0.07
C ILE A 59 7.31 -4.86 0.93
N ARG A 60 6.94 -4.60 2.19
CA ARG A 60 7.80 -3.89 3.14
C ARG A 60 9.17 -4.55 3.27
N GLY A 61 9.21 -5.88 3.43
CA GLY A 61 10.47 -6.61 3.49
C GLY A 61 11.29 -6.55 2.19
N LYS A 62 10.71 -6.18 1.04
CA LYS A 62 11.49 -5.85 -0.16
C LYS A 62 12.12 -4.46 -0.01
N PHE A 63 11.34 -3.44 0.36
CA PHE A 63 11.87 -2.09 0.57
C PHE A 63 13.01 -2.06 1.59
N ASP A 64 12.84 -2.75 2.72
CA ASP A 64 13.87 -2.81 3.76
C ASP A 64 15.16 -3.52 3.29
N ARG A 65 15.09 -4.41 2.29
CA ARG A 65 16.26 -5.10 1.70
C ARG A 65 16.97 -4.32 0.60
N TRP A 66 16.28 -3.42 -0.08
CA TRP A 66 16.85 -2.71 -1.22
C TRP A 66 17.70 -1.51 -0.81
N GLY A 67 17.43 -0.91 0.36
CA GLY A 67 18.19 0.23 0.88
C GLY A 67 19.72 0.02 0.89
N PRO A 68 20.24 -1.07 1.47
CA PRO A 68 21.67 -1.37 1.45
C PRO A 68 22.22 -1.62 0.03
N ALA A 69 21.45 -2.30 -0.82
CA ALA A 69 21.88 -2.67 -2.17
C ALA A 69 22.07 -1.44 -3.09
N ILE A 70 21.26 -0.39 -2.93
CA ILE A 70 21.40 0.87 -3.68
C ILE A 70 22.69 1.60 -3.27
N CYS A 71 23.11 1.51 -2.00
CA CYS A 71 24.34 2.15 -1.53
C CYS A 71 25.62 1.41 -1.95
N GLU A 72 25.53 0.14 -2.35
CA GLU A 72 26.68 -0.71 -2.74
C GLU A 72 26.95 -0.71 -4.25
N ALA A 73 26.16 -0.01 -5.06
CA ALA A 73 26.18 -0.14 -6.52
C ALA A 73 27.28 0.70 -7.22
N SER A 74 28.23 -0.06 -7.78
CA SER A 74 29.25 0.13 -8.85
C SER A 74 29.98 1.47 -9.14
N PRO A 75 31.32 1.43 -9.33
CA PRO A 75 32.15 2.62 -9.59
C PRO A 75 32.19 3.14 -11.05
N VAL A 76 31.61 2.46 -12.05
CA VAL A 76 31.77 2.79 -13.49
C VAL A 76 30.76 3.84 -13.98
N ALA A 77 31.18 4.79 -14.83
CA ALA A 77 30.36 5.93 -15.27
C ALA A 77 29.15 5.57 -16.16
N GLN A 78 29.28 4.57 -17.05
CA GLN A 78 28.17 4.05 -17.86
C GLN A 78 27.09 3.42 -16.96
N GLU A 79 27.53 2.60 -16.00
CA GLU A 79 26.67 1.93 -15.03
C GLU A 79 25.98 2.95 -14.10
N LYS A 80 26.61 4.09 -13.81
CA LYS A 80 26.01 5.20 -13.07
C LYS A 80 24.85 5.86 -13.80
N MET A 81 24.93 6.00 -15.12
CA MET A 81 23.85 6.63 -15.90
C MET A 81 22.65 5.67 -16.07
N GLU A 82 22.90 4.38 -16.32
CA GLU A 82 21.86 3.35 -16.31
C GLU A 82 21.20 3.22 -14.93
N MET A 83 21.96 3.46 -13.85
CA MET A 83 21.45 3.46 -12.49
C MET A 83 20.53 4.66 -12.19
N LEU A 84 20.78 5.85 -12.74
CA LEU A 84 19.86 7.00 -12.63
C LEU A 84 18.49 6.73 -13.26
N ASP A 85 18.48 6.09 -14.44
CA ASP A 85 17.23 5.73 -15.13
C ASP A 85 16.46 4.65 -14.35
N LEU A 86 17.18 3.67 -13.80
CA LEU A 86 16.62 2.64 -12.91
C LEU A 86 16.01 3.26 -11.64
N ASP A 87 16.73 4.18 -10.99
CA ASP A 87 16.29 4.86 -9.77
C ASP A 87 15.03 5.69 -10.01
N ARG A 88 14.93 6.34 -11.18
CA ARG A 88 13.73 7.08 -11.58
C ARG A 88 12.52 6.15 -11.82
N SER A 89 12.73 5.01 -12.48
CA SER A 89 11.68 4.00 -12.67
C SER A 89 11.20 3.47 -11.32
N MET A 90 12.15 3.10 -10.44
CA MET A 90 11.85 2.61 -9.10
C MET A 90 11.09 3.63 -8.25
N ARG A 91 11.45 4.91 -8.33
CA ARG A 91 10.73 5.98 -7.61
C ARG A 91 9.26 6.05 -8.04
N THR A 92 8.98 5.88 -9.33
CA THR A 92 7.61 5.85 -9.87
C THR A 92 6.84 4.64 -9.34
N ASP A 93 7.46 3.46 -9.33
CA ASP A 93 6.85 2.24 -8.78
C ASP A 93 6.58 2.34 -7.26
N ILE A 94 7.49 2.97 -6.51
CA ILE A 94 7.32 3.21 -5.08
C ILE A 94 6.14 4.17 -4.84
N GLU A 95 6.05 5.25 -5.60
CA GLU A 95 4.96 6.22 -5.47
C GLU A 95 3.61 5.58 -5.81
N TYR A 96 3.54 4.80 -6.88
CA TYR A 96 2.35 4.03 -7.23
C TYR A 96 1.95 3.05 -6.11
N THR A 97 2.94 2.35 -5.54
CA THR A 97 2.71 1.41 -4.44
C THR A 97 2.18 2.12 -3.19
N LYS A 98 2.74 3.29 -2.84
CA LYS A 98 2.28 4.13 -1.73
C LYS A 98 0.86 4.64 -1.96
N GLY A 99 0.55 5.14 -3.17
CA GLY A 99 -0.81 5.53 -3.55
C GLY A 99 -1.81 4.39 -3.36
N THR A 100 -1.45 3.18 -3.80
CA THR A 100 -2.27 1.97 -3.61
C THR A 100 -2.47 1.64 -2.13
N MET A 101 -1.45 1.80 -1.28
CA MET A 101 -1.56 1.59 0.17
C MET A 101 -2.52 2.57 0.83
N LEU A 102 -2.52 3.84 0.40
CA LEU A 102 -3.47 4.86 0.89
C LEU A 102 -4.90 4.53 0.46
N GLU A 103 -5.13 4.12 -0.79
CA GLU A 103 -6.45 3.67 -1.23
C GLU A 103 -6.95 2.45 -0.43
N LEU A 104 -6.05 1.52 -0.10
CA LEU A 104 -6.39 0.36 0.73
C LEU A 104 -6.79 0.74 2.15
N ARG A 105 -6.19 1.80 2.72
CA ARG A 105 -6.61 2.36 4.01
C ARG A 105 -8.03 2.88 3.91
N ASP A 106 -8.33 3.71 2.92
CA ASP A 106 -9.68 4.27 2.73
C ASP A 106 -10.74 3.17 2.62
N TYR A 107 -10.44 2.10 1.86
CA TYR A 107 -11.34 0.95 1.76
C TYR A 107 -11.54 0.22 3.09
N CYS A 108 -10.49 0.11 3.91
CA CYS A 108 -10.62 -0.54 5.21
C CYS A 108 -11.46 0.28 6.19
N GLU A 109 -11.35 1.62 6.16
CA GLU A 109 -12.19 2.54 6.94
C GLU A 109 -13.64 2.53 6.45
N ASP A 110 -13.88 2.54 5.13
CA ASP A 110 -15.21 2.42 4.52
C ASP A 110 -15.93 1.13 4.96
N ILE A 111 -15.21 -0.01 4.95
CA ILE A 111 -15.75 -1.30 5.37
C ILE A 111 -15.99 -1.34 6.89
N GLY A 112 -15.14 -0.68 7.69
CA GLY A 112 -15.41 -0.49 9.12
C GLY A 112 -16.74 0.21 9.36
N ARG A 113 -16.93 1.37 8.71
CA ARG A 113 -18.19 2.12 8.77
C ARG A 113 -19.40 1.31 8.29
N MET A 114 -19.20 0.45 7.31
CA MET A 114 -20.23 -0.47 6.82
C MET A 114 -20.71 -1.46 7.90
N PHE A 115 -19.79 -2.04 8.69
CA PHE A 115 -20.15 -2.93 9.80
C PHE A 115 -20.83 -2.16 10.95
N ASP A 116 -20.40 -0.94 11.22
CA ASP A 116 -21.07 -0.06 12.19
C ASP A 116 -22.53 0.22 11.77
N GLN A 117 -22.78 0.49 10.49
CA GLN A 117 -24.14 0.68 9.95
C GLN A 117 -25.00 -0.58 10.02
N LEU A 118 -24.39 -1.77 10.01
CA LEU A 118 -25.08 -3.05 10.20
C LEU A 118 -25.34 -3.37 11.69
N GLY A 119 -24.82 -2.53 12.60
CA GLY A 119 -24.87 -2.74 14.05
C GLY A 119 -24.06 -3.97 14.48
N TYR A 120 -22.96 -4.26 13.79
CA TYR A 120 -22.12 -5.42 14.07
C TYR A 120 -20.79 -4.99 14.68
N ASP A 121 -20.54 -5.45 15.91
CA ASP A 121 -19.27 -5.22 16.60
C ASP A 121 -18.52 -6.55 16.80
N SER A 122 -17.25 -6.56 16.44
CA SER A 122 -16.35 -7.70 16.62
C SER A 122 -14.95 -7.23 16.99
N ALA A 123 -14.50 -7.62 18.18
CA ALA A 123 -13.14 -7.35 18.64
C ALA A 123 -12.07 -8.03 17.77
N ALA A 124 -12.39 -9.17 17.14
CA ALA A 124 -11.48 -9.85 16.23
C ALA A 124 -11.30 -9.10 14.91
N LEU A 125 -12.38 -8.47 14.43
CA LEU A 125 -12.36 -7.62 13.24
C LEU A 125 -11.57 -6.34 13.51
N LYS A 126 -11.92 -5.62 14.58
CA LYS A 126 -11.24 -4.37 14.98
C LYS A 126 -9.72 -4.57 15.12
N ARG A 127 -9.29 -5.63 15.81
CA ARG A 127 -7.85 -5.97 15.93
C ARG A 127 -7.16 -6.15 14.59
N ARG A 128 -7.81 -6.82 13.62
CA ARG A 128 -7.24 -7.01 12.28
C ARG A 128 -7.20 -5.71 11.48
N GLN A 129 -8.21 -4.86 11.61
CA GLN A 129 -8.21 -3.54 10.97
C GLN A 129 -7.07 -2.68 11.53
N THR A 130 -6.90 -2.63 12.86
CA THR A 130 -5.77 -1.92 13.48
C THR A 130 -4.43 -2.46 12.98
N ALA A 131 -4.22 -3.79 13.00
CA ALA A 131 -2.98 -4.40 12.50
C ALA A 131 -2.75 -4.13 11.01
N PHE A 132 -3.82 -4.02 10.21
CA PHE A 132 -3.74 -3.66 8.80
C PHE A 132 -3.33 -2.19 8.61
N MET A 133 -3.88 -1.27 9.40
CA MET A 133 -3.48 0.14 9.36
C MET A 133 -2.03 0.33 9.78
N GLU A 134 -1.61 -0.29 10.88
CA GLU A 134 -0.22 -0.23 11.35
C GLU A 134 0.77 -0.73 10.30
N ILE A 135 0.46 -1.82 9.60
CA ILE A 135 1.36 -2.32 8.57
C ILE A 135 1.37 -1.43 7.33
N LEU A 136 0.24 -0.80 6.97
CA LEU A 136 0.19 0.19 5.89
C LEU A 136 1.07 1.40 6.22
N ASP A 137 0.91 1.98 7.41
CA ASP A 137 1.70 3.12 7.86
C ASP A 137 3.19 2.79 7.90
N ALA A 138 3.56 1.65 8.47
CA ALA A 138 4.96 1.22 8.52
C ALA A 138 5.54 0.94 7.12
N SER A 139 4.72 0.46 6.18
CA SER A 139 5.15 0.21 4.80
C SER A 139 5.32 1.51 4.02
N CYS A 140 4.42 2.48 4.18
CA CYS A 140 4.55 3.82 3.63
C CYS A 140 5.80 4.54 4.16
N ALA A 141 6.11 4.39 5.45
CA ALA A 141 7.34 4.91 6.03
C ALA A 141 8.59 4.24 5.43
N SER A 142 8.58 2.92 5.22
CA SER A 142 9.68 2.20 4.57
C SER A 142 9.87 2.63 3.11
N ALA A 143 8.77 2.76 2.35
CA ALA A 143 8.77 3.30 1.00
C ALA A 143 9.37 4.71 0.94
N SER A 144 8.99 5.59 1.87
CA SER A 144 9.49 6.98 1.91
C SER A 144 11.00 7.02 2.18
N ARG A 145 11.51 6.21 3.14
CA ARG A 145 12.96 6.08 3.38
C ARG A 145 13.72 5.57 2.15
N MET A 146 13.13 4.65 1.40
CA MET A 146 13.72 4.15 0.16
C MET A 146 13.77 5.24 -0.92
N GLN A 147 12.71 6.04 -1.07
CA GLN A 147 12.70 7.20 -1.98
C GLN A 147 13.78 8.24 -1.60
N GLU A 148 13.96 8.51 -0.32
CA GLU A 148 15.02 9.39 0.18
C GLU A 148 16.43 8.83 -0.10
N ALA A 149 16.61 7.52 0.04
CA ALA A 149 17.89 6.87 -0.29
C ALA A 149 18.21 6.97 -1.79
N LEU A 150 17.22 6.70 -2.66
CA LEU A 150 17.36 6.88 -4.11
C LEU A 150 17.70 8.33 -4.47
N THR A 151 17.03 9.30 -3.85
CA THR A 151 17.30 10.73 -4.10
C THR A 151 18.73 11.12 -3.73
N ARG A 152 19.22 10.66 -2.56
CA ARG A 152 20.61 10.92 -2.15
C ARG A 152 21.62 10.25 -3.07
N HIS A 153 21.31 9.06 -3.57
CA HIS A 153 22.15 8.35 -4.51
C HIS A 153 22.23 9.10 -5.86
N ASP A 154 21.07 9.51 -6.41
CA ASP A 154 20.99 10.33 -7.63
C ASP A 154 21.81 11.62 -7.50
N ASP A 155 21.65 12.35 -6.39
CA ASP A 155 22.38 13.60 -6.14
C ASP A 155 23.91 13.39 -6.09
N ALA A 156 24.36 12.30 -5.46
CA ALA A 156 25.78 11.95 -5.39
C ALA A 156 26.35 11.58 -6.77
N VAL A 157 25.61 10.80 -7.56
CA VAL A 157 26.00 10.43 -8.93
C VAL A 157 26.07 11.67 -9.82
N LEU A 158 25.06 12.54 -9.76
CA LEU A 158 25.02 13.78 -10.55
C LEU A 158 26.18 14.73 -10.16
N ALA A 159 26.49 14.86 -8.87
CA ALA A 159 27.63 15.65 -8.41
C ALA A 159 28.96 15.12 -8.95
N LEU A 160 29.14 13.79 -8.93
CA LEU A 160 30.34 13.16 -9.47
C LEU A 160 30.48 13.36 -10.99
N LEU A 161 29.40 13.18 -11.74
CA LEU A 161 29.39 13.39 -13.20
C LEU A 161 29.72 14.84 -13.56
N ARG A 162 29.21 15.82 -12.80
CA ARG A 162 29.56 17.25 -12.98
C ARG A 162 31.05 17.50 -12.74
N ALA A 163 31.59 16.99 -11.63
CA ALA A 163 33.01 17.14 -11.32
C ALA A 163 33.92 16.52 -12.40
N GLN A 164 33.53 15.38 -12.98
CA GLN A 164 34.26 14.75 -14.08
C GLN A 164 34.19 15.58 -15.37
N ALA A 165 33.02 16.14 -15.70
CA ALA A 165 32.85 17.01 -16.85
C ALA A 165 33.68 18.31 -16.72
N ASP A 166 33.67 18.92 -15.54
CA ASP A 166 34.46 20.13 -15.25
C ASP A 166 35.96 19.85 -15.35
N ALA A 167 36.43 18.71 -14.84
CA ALA A 167 37.81 18.28 -14.96
C ALA A 167 38.20 18.05 -16.43
N ALA A 168 37.36 17.37 -17.22
CA ALA A 168 37.60 17.14 -18.64
C ALA A 168 37.65 18.46 -19.44
N ALA A 169 36.74 19.41 -19.15
CA ALA A 169 36.74 20.73 -19.77
C ALA A 169 37.99 21.53 -19.41
N ALA A 170 38.43 21.48 -18.15
CA ALA A 170 39.66 22.13 -17.70
C ALA A 170 40.92 21.52 -18.34
N HIS A 171 40.94 20.21 -18.59
CA HIS A 171 42.00 19.55 -19.33
C HIS A 171 42.01 19.93 -20.81
N ALA A 172 40.85 19.99 -21.45
CA ALA A 172 40.73 20.40 -22.86
C ALA A 172 41.13 21.87 -23.08
N ALA A 173 40.85 22.76 -22.13
CA ALA A 173 41.24 24.17 -22.22
C ALA A 173 42.75 24.43 -22.00
N ARG A 174 43.51 23.43 -21.52
CA ARG A 174 44.96 23.49 -21.30
C ARG A 174 45.78 22.84 -22.42
N ALA A 175 45.12 22.11 -23.33
CA ALA A 175 45.73 21.48 -24.50
C ALA A 175 45.65 22.43 -25.71
#